data_AF-A0A661CWX1-F1
#
_entry.id   AF-A0A661CWX1-F1
#
_cell.length_a   1.000
_cell.length_b   1.000
_cell.length_c   1.000
_cell.angle_alpha   90.00
_cell.angle_beta   90.00
_cell.angle_gamma   90.00
#
_symmetry.space_group_name_H-M   'P 1'
#
loop_
_entity.id
_entity.type
_entity.pdbx_description
1 polymer ?
#
loop_
_entity_poly.entity_id
_entity_poly.type
_entity_poly.pdbx_seq_one_letter_code
_entity_poly.pdbx_strand_id
1 'polypeptide(L)'
;VHVTIIYGFGGSQTGKSDIDSKTEKYFRDLKKRYKEHLLIKETKGNHAKVIICDEKFMVVTSFNWLSFKGDKSRPLRTEYGTILKNKEEIAKMRQELESI
;
A
#
# COMPACT_ATOMS: atom_id res chain seq x y z
N VAL A 1 -15.25 8.45 6.84
CA VAL A 1 -14.51 7.73 5.79
C VAL A 1 -13.12 7.49 6.32
N HIS A 2 -12.69 6.24 6.37
CA HIS A 2 -11.40 5.79 6.84
C HIS A 2 -10.69 5.05 5.70
N VAL A 3 -9.41 5.34 5.53
CA VAL A 3 -8.57 4.75 4.50
C VAL A 3 -7.39 4.06 5.17
N THR A 4 -7.15 2.81 4.78
CA THR A 4 -5.96 2.05 5.18
C THR A 4 -5.12 1.77 3.94
N ILE A 5 -3.84 2.16 3.98
CA ILE A 5 -2.84 1.81 2.98
C ILE A 5 -1.92 0.77 3.59
N ILE A 6 -1.85 -0.41 2.97
CA ILE A 6 -0.94 -1.49 3.38
C ILE A 6 0.04 -1.73 2.25
N TYR A 7 1.33 -1.63 2.56
CA TYR A 7 2.38 -1.80 1.56
C TYR A 7 3.58 -2.57 2.10
N GLY A 8 4.25 -3.31 1.21
CA GLY A 8 5.47 -4.05 1.52
C GLY A 8 6.38 -4.19 0.31
N PHE A 9 7.68 -4.30 0.58
CA PHE A 9 8.73 -4.40 -0.44
C PHE A 9 9.29 -5.81 -0.65
N GLY A 10 8.84 -6.78 0.17
CA GLY A 10 9.23 -8.19 0.05
C GLY A 10 10.62 -8.55 0.55
N GLY A 11 11.23 -7.66 1.34
CA GLY A 11 12.53 -7.88 1.95
C GLY A 11 13.67 -7.63 0.98
N SER A 12 14.50 -6.64 1.28
CA SER A 12 15.78 -6.49 0.59
C SER A 12 16.71 -7.60 1.08
N GLN A 13 17.26 -8.40 0.15
CA GLN A 13 18.42 -9.25 0.47
C GLN A 13 19.68 -8.43 0.83
N THR A 14 19.58 -7.09 0.82
CA THR A 14 20.72 -6.16 0.87
C THR A 14 20.68 -5.19 2.06
N GLY A 15 19.71 -5.30 2.98
CA GLY A 15 19.66 -4.50 4.20
C GLY A 15 19.39 -3.00 3.97
N LYS A 16 19.11 -2.57 2.73
CA LYS A 16 18.67 -1.20 2.42
C LYS A 16 17.15 -1.10 2.57
N SER A 17 16.70 -0.01 3.16
CA SER A 17 15.29 0.41 3.10
C SER A 17 14.92 0.59 1.63
N ASP A 18 13.92 -0.15 1.15
CA ASP A 18 13.41 -0.04 -0.23
C ASP A 18 12.59 1.26 -0.43
N ILE A 19 12.29 1.98 0.65
CA ILE A 19 11.65 3.29 0.65
C ILE A 19 12.71 4.38 0.83
N ASP A 20 12.66 5.42 -0.01
CA ASP A 20 13.55 6.55 0.12
C ASP A 20 13.04 7.54 1.19
N SER A 21 13.95 8.32 1.76
CA SER A 21 13.65 9.25 2.87
C SER A 21 12.62 10.34 2.51
N LYS A 22 12.47 10.71 1.23
CA LYS A 22 11.42 11.66 0.81
C LYS A 22 10.06 10.99 0.88
N THR A 23 9.95 9.75 0.43
CA THR A 23 8.71 8.97 0.51
C THR A 23 8.32 8.70 1.96
N GLU A 24 9.27 8.31 2.82
CA GLU A 24 9.02 8.15 4.27
C GLU A 24 8.51 9.46 4.91
N LYS A 25 9.14 10.59 4.60
CA LYS A 25 8.70 11.90 5.10
C LYS A 25 7.29 12.23 4.60
N TYR A 26 7.02 12.03 3.32
CA TYR A 26 5.70 12.27 2.74
C TYR A 26 4.62 11.45 3.45
N PHE A 27 4.87 10.17 3.72
CA PHE A 27 3.94 9.29 4.43
C PHE A 27 3.71 9.71 5.87
N ARG A 28 4.77 10.11 6.57
CA ARG A 28 4.66 10.65 7.93
C ARG A 28 3.81 11.92 7.96
N ASP A 29 4.06 12.85 7.04
CA ASP A 29 3.33 14.12 6.96
C ASP A 29 1.86 13.89 6.55
N LEU A 30 1.60 12.95 5.64
CA LEU A 30 0.27 12.54 5.22
C LEU A 30 -0.53 11.91 6.36
N LYS A 31 0.08 10.97 7.10
CA LYS A 31 -0.51 10.35 8.30
C LYS A 31 -0.81 11.40 9.37
N LYS A 32 0.09 12.36 9.58
CA LYS A 32 -0.14 13.47 10.53
C LYS A 32 -1.32 14.35 10.11
N ARG A 33 -1.42 14.67 8.81
CA ARG A 33 -2.49 15.50 8.26
C ARG A 33 -3.88 14.85 8.41
N TYR A 34 -3.96 13.54 8.26
CA TYR A 34 -5.23 12.79 8.25
C TYR A 34 -5.32 11.76 9.38
N LYS A 35 -4.77 12.07 10.57
CA LYS A 35 -4.57 11.11 11.67
C LYS A 35 -5.81 10.30 12.10
N GLU A 36 -7.01 10.88 12.00
CA GLU A 36 -8.27 10.22 12.39
C GLU A 36 -8.87 9.35 11.28
N HIS A 37 -8.41 9.51 10.04
CA HIS A 37 -9.02 8.94 8.84
C HIS A 37 -8.05 8.14 7.98
N LEU A 38 -6.75 8.17 8.26
CA LEU A 38 -5.73 7.52 7.45
C LEU A 38 -4.81 6.65 8.31
N LEU A 39 -4.85 5.36 8.06
CA LEU A 39 -3.88 4.40 8.55
C LEU A 39 -2.92 4.04 7.41
N ILE A 40 -1.63 4.06 7.70
CA ILE A 40 -0.58 3.57 6.80
C ILE A 40 0.20 2.50 7.55
N LYS A 41 0.24 1.30 6.99
CA LYS A 41 0.92 0.12 7.55
C LYS A 41 1.95 -0.40 6.55
N GLU A 42 3.20 -0.49 7.00
CA GLU A 42 4.25 -1.20 6.28
C GLU A 42 4.29 -2.65 6.77
N THR A 43 4.34 -3.61 5.85
CA THR A 43 4.48 -5.03 6.14
C THR A 43 5.87 -5.51 5.75
N LYS A 44 6.59 -6.12 6.69
CA LYS A 44 7.92 -6.69 6.46
C LYS A 44 7.79 -8.10 5.86
N GLY A 45 8.56 -8.40 4.83
CA GLY A 45 8.65 -9.74 4.24
C GLY A 45 7.53 -10.12 3.25
N ASN A 46 6.59 -9.21 2.94
CA ASN A 46 5.61 -9.43 1.88
C ASN A 46 5.62 -8.28 0.86
N HIS A 47 5.01 -8.51 -0.31
CA HIS A 47 4.93 -7.53 -1.41
C HIS A 47 3.55 -6.86 -1.51
N ALA A 48 2.86 -6.65 -0.39
CA ALA A 48 1.51 -6.08 -0.37
C ALA A 48 1.45 -4.69 -1.04
N LYS A 49 0.36 -4.41 -1.77
CA LYS A 49 0.02 -3.11 -2.36
C LYS A 49 -1.51 -2.98 -2.33
N VAL A 50 -2.00 -2.58 -1.17
CA VAL A 50 -3.43 -2.63 -0.86
C VAL A 50 -3.91 -1.28 -0.36
N ILE A 51 -5.09 -0.88 -0.83
CA ILE A 51 -5.83 0.26 -0.29
C ILE A 51 -7.21 -0.22 0.12
N ILE A 52 -7.65 0.14 1.32
CA ILE A 52 -8.98 -0.15 1.84
C ILE A 52 -9.64 1.18 2.17
N CYS A 53 -10.89 1.39 1.73
CA CYS A 53 -11.66 2.58 2.05
C CYS A 53 -12.99 2.18 2.70
N ASP A 54 -13.07 2.31 4.03
CA ASP A 54 -14.13 1.71 4.85
C ASP A 54 -14.35 0.24 4.37
N GLU A 55 -15.59 -0.25 4.39
CA GLU A 55 -15.98 -1.49 3.73
C GLU A 55 -16.57 -1.21 2.34
N LYS A 56 -16.33 -0.03 1.76
CA LYS A 56 -16.90 0.36 0.46
C LYS A 56 -16.14 -0.27 -0.71
N PHE A 57 -14.82 -0.26 -0.63
CA PHE A 57 -13.98 -0.93 -1.61
C PHE A 57 -12.59 -1.24 -1.06
N MET A 58 -11.96 -2.23 -1.70
CA MET A 58 -10.56 -2.57 -1.51
C MET A 58 -9.88 -2.71 -2.86
N VAL A 59 -8.71 -2.10 -3.02
CA VAL A 59 -7.86 -2.25 -4.20
C VAL A 59 -6.70 -3.16 -3.85
N VAL A 60 -6.47 -4.18 -4.67
CA VAL A 60 -5.29 -5.06 -4.58
C VAL A 60 -4.63 -5.04 -5.95
N THR A 61 -3.33 -4.75 -6.00
CA THR A 61 -2.62 -4.58 -7.28
C THR A 61 -1.18 -5.09 -7.23
N SER A 62 -0.60 -5.37 -8.39
CA SER A 62 0.85 -5.56 -8.55
C SER A 62 1.62 -4.24 -8.63
N PHE A 63 0.94 -3.12 -8.90
CA PHE A 63 1.58 -1.81 -9.05
C PHE A 63 1.97 -1.20 -7.71
N ASN A 64 3.26 -0.91 -7.52
CA ASN A 64 3.71 -0.27 -6.29
C ASN A 64 3.37 1.22 -6.32
N TRP A 65 2.48 1.64 -5.42
CA TRP A 65 2.08 3.04 -5.23
C TRP A 65 3.25 4.00 -4.98
N LEU A 66 4.39 3.49 -4.52
CA LEU A 66 5.57 4.26 -4.09
C LEU A 66 6.72 4.27 -5.09
N SER A 67 6.69 3.44 -6.14
CA SER A 67 7.86 3.25 -7.01
C SER A 67 7.71 3.85 -8.41
N PHE A 68 6.65 4.61 -8.66
CA PHE A 68 6.47 5.30 -9.94
C PHE A 68 7.44 6.47 -10.08
N LYS A 69 8.62 6.17 -10.64
CA LYS A 69 9.68 7.17 -10.91
C LYS A 69 9.37 8.09 -12.09
N GLY A 70 8.32 7.82 -12.88
CA GLY A 70 7.97 8.61 -14.08
C GLY A 70 9.08 8.68 -15.15
N ASP A 71 10.07 7.78 -15.06
CA ASP A 71 11.27 7.80 -15.89
C ASP A 71 10.95 7.23 -17.27
N LYS A 72 11.05 8.09 -18.30
CA LYS A 72 10.76 7.77 -19.70
C LYS A 72 11.74 6.76 -20.32
N SER A 73 12.89 6.54 -19.68
CA SER A 73 13.88 5.53 -20.11
C SER A 73 13.54 4.12 -19.64
N ARG A 74 12.61 3.98 -18.67
CA ARG A 74 12.21 2.67 -18.17
C ARG A 74 11.21 2.02 -19.12
N PRO A 75 11.29 0.68 -19.32
CA PRO A 75 10.31 -0.03 -20.12
C PRO A 75 8.91 0.13 -19.52
N LEU A 76 7.90 0.16 -20.39
CA LEU A 76 6.50 0.06 -19.98
C LEU A 76 6.32 -1.24 -19.19
N ARG A 77 5.80 -1.13 -17.98
CA ARG A 77 5.43 -2.28 -17.15
C ARG A 77 3.93 -2.48 -17.25
N THR A 78 3.51 -3.67 -17.67
CA THR A 78 2.12 -4.09 -17.57
C THR A 78 1.86 -4.53 -16.15
N GLU A 79 0.83 -3.95 -15.54
CA GLU A 79 0.51 -4.12 -14.13
C GLU A 79 -0.98 -4.39 -14.02
N TYR A 80 -1.37 -5.27 -13.10
CA TYR A 80 -2.75 -5.69 -12.92
C TYR A 80 -3.24 -5.34 -11.53
N GLY A 81 -4.55 -5.19 -11.41
CA GLY A 81 -5.19 -4.97 -10.12
C GLY A 81 -6.67 -5.29 -10.18
N THR A 82 -7.24 -5.50 -9.01
CA THR A 82 -8.66 -5.73 -8.82
C THR A 82 -9.22 -4.76 -7.80
N ILE A 83 -10.52 -4.48 -7.93
CA ILE A 83 -11.29 -3.72 -6.96
C ILE A 83 -12.38 -4.63 -6.40
N LEU A 84 -12.30 -4.93 -5.12
CA LEU A 84 -13.34 -5.64 -4.38
C LEU A 84 -14.36 -4.62 -3.85
N LYS A 85 -15.65 -4.96 -3.92
CA LYS A 85 -16.76 -4.15 -3.39
C LYS A 85 -17.71 -4.94 -2.49
N ASN A 86 -17.52 -6.26 -2.36
CA ASN A 86 -18.29 -7.05 -1.40
C ASN A 86 -17.79 -6.72 0.02
N LYS A 87 -18.71 -6.31 0.89
CA LYS A 87 -18.39 -5.84 2.25
C LYS A 87 -17.83 -6.94 3.15
N GLU A 88 -18.41 -8.15 3.09
CA GLU A 88 -17.96 -9.27 3.93
C GLU A 88 -16.54 -9.69 3.58
N GLU A 89 -16.24 -9.78 2.28
CA GLU A 89 -14.90 -10.15 1.79
C GLU A 89 -13.86 -9.08 2.15
N ILE A 90 -14.22 -7.79 2.03
CA ILE A 90 -13.35 -6.69 2.47
C ILE A 90 -13.06 -6.78 3.97
N ALA A 91 -14.08 -7.05 4.79
CA ALA A 91 -13.91 -7.16 6.24
C ALA A 91 -13.00 -8.35 6.61
N LYS A 92 -13.21 -9.50 5.97
CA LYS A 92 -12.38 -10.69 6.14
C LYS A 92 -10.93 -10.43 5.74
N MET A 93 -10.69 -9.92 4.53
CA MET A 93 -9.35 -9.62 4.04
C MET A 93 -8.64 -8.56 4.90
N ARG A 94 -9.37 -7.56 5.41
CA ARG A 94 -8.79 -6.57 6.33
C ARG A 94 -8.23 -7.25 7.57
N GLN A 95 -8.99 -8.13 8.22
CA GLN A 95 -8.51 -8.84 9.41
C GLN A 95 -7.25 -9.67 9.13
N GLU A 96 -7.23 -10.39 8.01
CA GLU A 96 -6.05 -11.16 7.59
C GLU A 96 -4.81 -10.27 7.39
N LEU A 97 -4.95 -9.16 6.66
CA LEU A 97 -3.84 -8.23 6.40
C LEU A 97 -3.40 -7.42 7.63
N GLU A 98 -4.30 -7.20 8.57
CA GLU A 98 -3.98 -6.53 9.83
C GLU A 98 -3.27 -7.47 10.83
N SER A 99 -3.46 -8.79 10.70
CA SER A 99 -2.85 -9.81 11.57
C SER A 99 -1.39 -10.18 11.25
N ILE A 100 -0.88 -9.76 10.09
CA ILE A 100 0.51 -9.97 9.61
C ILE A 100 1.38 -8.73 9.79
#